data_AF-A0A1R3HG35-F1
#
_entry.id   AF-A0A1R3HG35-F1
#
_cell.length_a   1.000
_cell.length_b   1.000
_cell.length_c   1.000
_cell.angle_alpha   90.00
_cell.angle_beta   90.00
_cell.angle_gamma   90.00
#
_symmetry.space_group_name_H-M   'P 1'
#
loop_
_entity.id
_entity.type
_entity.pdbx_description
1 polymer ?
#
loop_
_entity_poly.entity_id
_entity_poly.type
_entity_poly.pdbx_seq_one_letter_code
_entity_poly.pdbx_strand_id
1 'polypeptide(L)'
;MGFARVIFSGILILLILNADAVKVKDLPPCKFKAIYNFGDSNSDTGAISAAIFPRQWPNGETFFHKPVGRLGDGRLMIDFIADRFGLPFLSSYLDSIGSSFRQGANFAAGGSTIVPQNKTIAESGLSPFALNVQVFQYNQFKARTADLLKDKKYSCKNHLPKPKDFPEALYVIDIGQNDIAYGLRSVSEAQLLASLPYIISQFAIQVQNLYAQGARTFWIHNTGPIGCLASTLLSIKNPPPGFLDEYGCVKSQNDIAKEFNRQLKNIVIKLRADLPQAAITYVDIYAAKYGLISNAKQQGFVEVQKICCGYHKNGIDVGCGGILPLPNGTQVYGAACEDPSLYISWDGVHYTDAANHWFANLLINGSLSDPPIPITHACYRT
;
A
#
# COMPACT_ATOMS: atom_id res chain seq x y z
N MET A 1 65.01 42.90 30.82
CA MET A 1 65.36 42.04 29.67
C MET A 1 65.72 40.67 30.22
N GLY A 2 65.09 39.53 29.97
CA GLY A 2 63.77 39.17 29.46
C GLY A 2 63.53 37.75 30.03
N PHE A 3 62.39 37.53 30.69
CA PHE A 3 62.06 36.24 31.31
C PHE A 3 61.54 35.27 30.24
N ALA A 4 62.07 34.05 30.28
CA ALA A 4 61.83 32.96 29.33
C ALA A 4 60.36 32.53 29.29
N ARG A 5 59.81 32.38 28.08
CA ARG A 5 58.50 31.78 27.83
C ARG A 5 58.62 30.25 27.84
N VAL A 6 57.94 29.61 28.77
CA VAL A 6 57.69 28.16 28.77
C VAL A 6 56.52 27.89 27.83
N ILE A 7 56.75 27.13 26.77
CA ILE A 7 55.71 26.64 25.85
C ILE A 7 55.33 25.23 26.29
N PHE A 8 54.14 25.07 26.88
CA PHE A 8 53.51 23.77 27.08
C PHE A 8 52.90 23.32 25.74
N SER A 9 53.44 22.28 25.12
CA SER A 9 52.78 21.58 24.01
C SER A 9 51.89 20.48 24.59
N GLY A 10 50.57 20.70 24.56
CA GLY A 10 49.58 19.68 24.89
C GLY A 10 49.36 18.75 23.70
N ILE A 11 49.60 17.45 23.88
CA ILE A 11 49.24 16.42 22.92
C ILE A 11 47.75 16.09 23.14
N LEU A 12 46.88 16.52 22.22
CA LEU A 12 45.49 16.11 22.16
C LEU A 12 45.41 14.75 21.44
N ILE A 13 45.25 13.66 22.19
CA ILE A 13 44.99 12.33 21.64
C ILE A 13 43.51 12.28 21.23
N LEU A 14 43.22 12.46 19.93
CA LEU A 14 41.92 12.10 19.36
C LEU A 14 41.83 10.57 19.29
N LEU A 15 41.10 9.97 20.22
CA LEU A 15 40.59 8.60 20.09
C LEU A 15 39.51 8.60 19.00
N ILE A 16 39.90 8.29 17.77
CA ILE A 16 38.97 7.96 16.68
C ILE A 16 38.38 6.58 17.04
N LEU A 17 37.18 6.59 17.61
CA LEU A 17 36.33 5.40 17.65
C LEU A 17 35.88 5.12 16.21
N ASN A 18 36.68 4.35 15.47
CA ASN A 18 36.21 3.65 14.28
C ASN A 18 35.25 2.55 14.74
N ALA A 19 34.01 2.92 15.03
CA ALA A 19 32.91 1.97 14.94
C ALA A 19 32.75 1.68 13.45
N ASP A 20 33.33 0.57 12.98
CA ASP A 20 32.98 0.04 11.66
C ASP A 20 31.47 -0.23 11.67
N ALA A 21 30.72 0.71 11.10
CA ALA A 21 29.30 0.54 10.87
C ALA A 21 29.15 -0.61 9.89
N VAL A 22 28.81 -1.80 10.39
CA VAL A 22 28.44 -2.95 9.56
C VAL A 22 27.36 -2.46 8.61
N LYS A 23 27.66 -2.48 7.30
CA LYS A 23 26.65 -2.10 6.31
C LYS A 23 25.53 -3.12 6.43
N VAL A 24 24.29 -2.65 6.54
CA VAL A 24 23.10 -3.52 6.70
C VAL A 24 23.00 -4.59 5.61
N LYS A 25 23.59 -4.33 4.43
CA LYS A 25 23.65 -5.28 3.30
C LYS A 25 24.55 -6.51 3.56
N ASP A 26 25.43 -6.44 4.56
CA ASP A 26 26.34 -7.53 4.94
C ASP A 26 25.74 -8.42 6.05
N LEU A 27 24.57 -8.04 6.58
CA LEU A 27 23.82 -8.83 7.56
C LEU A 27 23.03 -9.96 6.89
N PRO A 28 22.68 -11.04 7.61
CA PRO A 28 21.83 -12.09 7.05
C PRO A 28 20.41 -11.58 6.75
N PRO A 29 19.73 -12.10 5.71
CA PRO A 29 18.33 -11.77 5.47
C PRO A 29 17.40 -12.08 6.65
N CYS A 30 16.47 -11.18 6.92
CA CYS A 30 15.33 -11.36 7.82
C CYS A 30 14.49 -12.56 7.39
N LYS A 31 14.04 -13.35 8.37
CA LYS A 31 13.23 -14.56 8.15
C LYS A 31 11.83 -14.36 8.71
N PHE A 32 11.04 -13.47 8.10
CA PHE A 32 9.66 -13.25 8.54
C PHE A 32 8.84 -14.54 8.45
N LYS A 33 8.11 -14.85 9.53
CA LYS A 33 7.22 -16.02 9.61
C LYS A 33 5.77 -15.71 9.32
N ALA A 34 5.41 -14.43 9.36
CA ALA A 34 4.09 -13.93 9.06
C ALA A 34 4.16 -12.52 8.47
N ILE A 35 3.12 -12.16 7.70
CA ILE A 35 2.87 -10.79 7.24
C ILE A 35 1.49 -10.36 7.73
N TYR A 36 1.41 -9.16 8.32
CA TYR A 36 0.13 -8.52 8.63
C TYR A 36 0.00 -7.27 7.76
N ASN A 37 -1.00 -7.26 6.89
CA ASN A 37 -1.19 -6.19 5.91
C ASN A 37 -2.37 -5.29 6.30
N PHE A 38 -2.20 -3.98 6.11
CA PHE A 38 -3.21 -2.95 6.33
C PHE A 38 -3.21 -2.04 5.11
N GLY A 39 -4.38 -1.54 4.72
CA GLY A 39 -4.42 -0.72 3.52
C GLY A 39 -5.78 -0.54 2.88
N ASP A 40 -5.73 -0.17 1.61
CA ASP A 40 -6.89 0.00 0.77
C ASP A 40 -7.00 -1.07 -0.33
N SER A 41 -7.64 -0.73 -1.45
CA SER A 41 -7.86 -1.64 -2.58
C SER A 41 -6.58 -2.09 -3.27
N ASN A 42 -5.47 -1.36 -3.15
CA ASN A 42 -4.18 -1.75 -3.73
C ASN A 42 -3.63 -3.06 -3.12
N SER A 43 -4.11 -3.42 -1.93
CA SER A 43 -3.68 -4.63 -1.24
C SER A 43 -4.82 -5.46 -0.66
N ASP A 44 -6.10 -5.13 -0.95
CA ASP A 44 -7.27 -5.90 -0.48
C ASP A 44 -7.35 -7.29 -1.15
N THR A 45 -7.22 -8.35 -0.35
CA THR A 45 -7.29 -9.75 -0.82
C THR A 45 -8.69 -10.37 -0.73
N GLY A 46 -9.72 -9.62 -0.31
CA GLY A 46 -11.10 -10.11 -0.27
C GLY A 46 -12.02 -9.45 0.76
N ALA A 47 -11.57 -8.48 1.56
CA ALA A 47 -12.34 -7.88 2.64
C ALA A 47 -13.66 -7.25 2.16
N ILE A 48 -13.64 -6.40 1.13
CA ILE A 48 -14.87 -5.82 0.58
C ILE A 48 -15.73 -6.89 -0.12
N SER A 49 -15.09 -7.89 -0.73
CA SER A 49 -15.80 -9.00 -1.36
C SER A 49 -16.59 -9.83 -0.35
N ALA A 50 -16.02 -10.09 0.82
CA ALA A 50 -16.67 -10.81 1.91
C ALA A 50 -17.73 -9.97 2.63
N ALA A 51 -17.49 -8.66 2.77
CA ALA A 51 -18.34 -7.81 3.61
C ALA A 51 -19.51 -7.14 2.88
N ILE A 52 -19.32 -6.71 1.62
CA ILE A 52 -20.28 -5.82 0.94
C ILE A 52 -20.78 -6.41 -0.37
N PHE A 53 -19.89 -6.67 -1.34
CA PHE A 53 -20.28 -7.17 -2.66
C PHE A 53 -19.18 -8.01 -3.30
N PRO A 54 -19.52 -9.20 -3.85
CA PRO A 54 -18.55 -10.09 -4.45
C PRO A 54 -17.91 -9.44 -5.68
N ARG A 55 -16.65 -9.78 -5.95
CA ARG A 55 -15.99 -9.44 -7.22
C ARG A 55 -16.48 -10.36 -8.32
N GLN A 56 -16.79 -9.78 -9.47
CA GLN A 56 -17.29 -10.48 -10.64
C GLN A 56 -16.15 -10.83 -11.59
N TRP A 57 -16.38 -11.82 -12.46
CA TRP A 57 -15.55 -12.03 -13.65
C TRP A 57 -15.52 -10.73 -14.47
N PRO A 58 -14.37 -10.28 -15.01
CA PRO A 58 -13.10 -11.00 -15.22
C PRO A 58 -12.01 -10.76 -14.17
N ASN A 59 -12.34 -10.22 -12.99
CA ASN A 59 -11.32 -10.08 -11.94
C ASN A 59 -10.70 -11.44 -11.58
N GLY A 60 -9.38 -11.51 -11.53
CA GLY A 60 -8.61 -12.73 -11.28
C GLY A 60 -8.33 -13.61 -12.51
N GLU A 61 -8.71 -13.20 -13.73
CA GLU A 61 -8.54 -14.03 -14.94
C GLU A 61 -7.09 -14.45 -15.23
N THR A 62 -6.10 -13.59 -14.97
CA THR A 62 -4.69 -13.78 -15.34
C THR A 62 -4.00 -14.83 -14.47
N PHE A 63 -4.19 -14.77 -13.14
CA PHE A 63 -3.44 -15.63 -12.21
C PHE A 63 -4.31 -16.66 -11.48
N PHE A 64 -5.49 -16.25 -11.00
CA PHE A 64 -6.35 -17.13 -10.20
C PHE A 64 -7.34 -17.92 -11.07
N HIS A 65 -7.54 -17.47 -12.31
CA HIS A 65 -8.50 -17.99 -13.29
C HIS A 65 -9.95 -18.03 -12.78
N LYS A 66 -10.25 -17.19 -11.78
CA LYS A 66 -11.58 -16.95 -11.21
C LYS A 66 -11.55 -15.72 -10.30
N PRO A 67 -12.71 -15.13 -9.98
CA PRO A 67 -12.79 -14.10 -8.97
C PRO A 67 -12.42 -14.65 -7.59
N VAL A 68 -11.48 -13.99 -6.93
CA VAL A 68 -11.03 -14.29 -5.56
C VAL A 68 -11.15 -13.08 -4.63
N GLY A 69 -12.04 -12.14 -4.95
CA GLY A 69 -12.33 -10.98 -4.12
C GLY A 69 -11.38 -9.78 -4.27
N ARG A 70 -10.43 -9.85 -5.20
CA ARG A 70 -9.44 -8.79 -5.49
C ARG A 70 -9.91 -7.80 -6.56
N LEU A 71 -9.38 -6.58 -6.52
CA LEU A 71 -9.55 -5.56 -7.54
C LEU A 71 -8.34 -5.60 -8.50
N GLY A 72 -8.47 -6.39 -9.56
CA GLY A 72 -7.37 -6.72 -10.47
C GLY A 72 -7.63 -8.01 -11.23
N ASP A 73 -6.88 -8.23 -12.32
CA ASP A 73 -6.85 -9.46 -13.11
C ASP A 73 -6.02 -10.58 -12.45
N GLY A 74 -5.23 -10.29 -11.41
CA GLY A 74 -4.39 -11.30 -10.77
C GLY A 74 -3.87 -10.89 -9.40
N ARG A 75 -2.56 -11.09 -9.20
CA ARG A 75 -1.86 -10.81 -7.95
C ARG A 75 -1.71 -9.32 -7.72
N LEU A 76 -1.71 -8.97 -6.43
CA LEU A 76 -1.44 -7.64 -5.91
C LEU A 76 0.01 -7.56 -5.42
N MET A 77 0.50 -6.35 -5.16
CA MET A 77 1.84 -6.10 -4.61
C MET A 77 2.16 -6.98 -3.39
N ILE A 78 1.18 -7.16 -2.51
CA ILE A 78 1.32 -7.92 -1.26
C ILE A 78 1.59 -9.41 -1.52
N ASP A 79 1.13 -9.97 -2.64
CA ASP A 79 1.39 -11.38 -2.98
C ASP A 79 2.84 -11.58 -3.39
N PHE A 80 3.42 -10.67 -4.17
CA PHE A 80 4.83 -10.70 -4.52
C PHE A 80 5.74 -10.50 -3.30
N ILE A 81 5.30 -9.71 -2.32
CA ILE A 81 5.98 -9.59 -1.02
C ILE A 81 5.91 -10.93 -0.26
N ALA A 82 4.75 -11.60 -0.24
CA ALA A 82 4.62 -12.92 0.39
C ALA A 82 5.50 -13.99 -0.29
N ASP A 83 5.49 -14.03 -1.63
CA ASP A 83 6.34 -14.91 -2.44
C ASP A 83 7.82 -14.72 -2.14
N ARG A 84 8.26 -13.46 -1.96
CA ARG A 84 9.65 -13.15 -1.62
C ARG A 84 10.14 -13.82 -0.33
N PHE A 85 9.23 -14.08 0.61
CA PHE A 85 9.53 -14.76 1.88
C PHE A 85 9.09 -16.23 1.90
N GLY A 86 8.59 -16.77 0.78
CA GLY A 86 8.05 -18.14 0.70
C GLY A 86 6.84 -18.35 1.60
N LEU A 87 6.03 -17.30 1.79
CA LEU A 87 4.80 -17.34 2.58
C LEU A 87 3.59 -17.52 1.65
N PRO A 88 2.50 -18.15 2.11
CA PRO A 88 1.26 -18.21 1.35
C PRO A 88 0.68 -16.80 1.16
N PHE A 89 -0.13 -16.62 0.11
CA PHE A 89 -0.91 -15.40 -0.07
C PHE A 89 -1.85 -15.18 1.10
N LEU A 90 -1.97 -13.91 1.52
CA LEU A 90 -2.70 -13.56 2.73
C LEU A 90 -4.21 -13.67 2.53
N SER A 91 -4.86 -14.48 3.36
CA SER A 91 -6.32 -14.48 3.48
C SER A 91 -6.82 -13.15 4.06
N SER A 92 -7.98 -12.69 3.58
CA SER A 92 -8.64 -11.54 4.20
C SER A 92 -9.10 -11.90 5.60
N TYR A 93 -8.94 -10.97 6.55
CA TYR A 93 -9.44 -11.12 7.91
C TYR A 93 -10.96 -11.32 7.95
N LEU A 94 -11.69 -10.81 6.96
CA LEU A 94 -13.16 -10.89 6.90
C LEU A 94 -13.67 -12.17 6.21
N ASP A 95 -12.80 -12.98 5.61
CA ASP A 95 -13.19 -14.26 5.02
C ASP A 95 -13.58 -15.25 6.12
N SER A 96 -14.81 -15.74 6.08
CA SER A 96 -15.36 -16.65 7.09
C SER A 96 -15.04 -18.12 6.85
N ILE A 97 -14.75 -18.52 5.60
CA ILE A 97 -14.59 -19.92 5.18
C ILE A 97 -13.30 -20.08 4.39
N GLY A 98 -12.55 -21.15 4.67
CA GLY A 98 -11.37 -21.54 3.88
C GLY A 98 -10.07 -20.82 4.25
N SER A 99 -10.13 -19.81 5.11
CA SER A 99 -8.96 -19.03 5.53
C SER A 99 -8.10 -19.74 6.56
N SER A 100 -6.79 -19.57 6.43
CA SER A 100 -5.80 -19.92 7.44
C SER A 100 -4.98 -18.68 7.75
N PHE A 101 -4.92 -18.30 9.02
CA PHE A 101 -4.17 -17.13 9.46
C PHE A 101 -2.83 -17.50 10.11
N ARG A 102 -2.38 -18.74 9.90
CA ARG A 102 -1.17 -19.30 10.53
C ARG A 102 0.09 -18.47 10.25
N GLN A 103 0.17 -17.85 9.07
CA GLN A 103 1.33 -17.08 8.59
C GLN A 103 0.96 -15.64 8.26
N GLY A 104 -0.06 -15.09 8.92
CA GLY A 104 -0.49 -13.71 8.71
C GLY A 104 -1.95 -13.56 8.33
N ALA A 105 -2.37 -12.31 8.18
CA ALA A 105 -3.72 -11.93 7.80
C ALA A 105 -3.69 -10.58 7.09
N ASN A 106 -4.65 -10.37 6.20
CA ASN A 106 -4.83 -9.10 5.53
C ASN A 106 -6.06 -8.36 6.05
N PHE A 107 -5.86 -7.16 6.58
CA PHE A 107 -6.90 -6.26 7.08
C PHE A 107 -7.23 -5.13 6.10
N ALA A 108 -6.49 -5.02 4.98
CA ALA A 108 -6.78 -4.04 3.95
C ALA A 108 -8.16 -4.25 3.35
N ALA A 109 -8.84 -3.15 3.00
CA ALA A 109 -10.17 -3.19 2.42
C ALA A 109 -10.32 -2.11 1.34
N GLY A 110 -10.91 -2.48 0.20
CA GLY A 110 -11.09 -1.56 -0.93
C GLY A 110 -11.87 -0.30 -0.58
N GLY A 111 -11.36 0.86 -0.97
CA GLY A 111 -11.96 2.16 -0.67
C GLY A 111 -11.71 2.67 0.76
N SER A 112 -10.83 2.02 1.53
CA SER A 112 -10.48 2.46 2.88
C SER A 112 -9.62 3.72 2.89
N THR A 113 -9.92 4.57 3.87
CA THR A 113 -9.22 5.81 4.18
C THR A 113 -8.46 5.69 5.50
N ILE A 114 -7.51 6.59 5.75
CA ILE A 114 -6.87 6.73 7.06
C ILE A 114 -7.88 7.25 8.07
N VAL A 115 -8.63 8.29 7.70
CA VAL A 115 -9.64 8.91 8.57
C VAL A 115 -11.00 8.25 8.35
N PRO A 116 -11.74 7.87 9.41
CA PRO A 116 -13.11 7.36 9.30
C PRO A 116 -14.05 8.33 8.59
N GLN A 117 -14.97 7.79 7.80
CA GLN A 117 -15.98 8.57 7.09
C GLN A 117 -17.28 8.60 7.87
N ASN A 118 -17.99 9.73 7.80
CA ASN A 118 -19.31 9.91 8.40
C ASN A 118 -20.48 9.56 7.47
N LYS A 119 -20.16 9.04 6.28
CA LYS A 119 -21.11 8.62 5.24
C LYS A 119 -21.02 7.13 5.03
N THR A 120 -22.12 6.53 4.61
CA THR A 120 -22.16 5.12 4.21
C THR A 120 -21.36 4.89 2.92
N ILE A 121 -21.05 3.62 2.64
CA ILE A 121 -20.45 3.22 1.35
C ILE A 121 -21.37 3.53 0.18
N ALA A 122 -22.70 3.56 0.36
CA ALA A 122 -23.63 3.94 -0.69
C ALA A 122 -23.57 5.44 -1.03
N GLU A 123 -23.36 6.30 -0.03
CA GLU A 123 -23.31 7.75 -0.21
C GLU A 123 -21.94 8.25 -0.67
N SER A 124 -20.87 7.59 -0.20
CA SER A 124 -19.50 8.03 -0.46
C SER A 124 -18.73 7.09 -1.38
N GLY A 125 -19.07 5.81 -1.50
CA GLY A 125 -18.19 4.82 -2.12
C GLY A 125 -16.94 4.50 -1.30
N LEU A 126 -16.81 5.04 -0.08
CA LEU A 126 -15.69 4.77 0.83
C LEU A 126 -16.05 3.65 1.80
N SER A 127 -15.05 2.86 2.14
CA SER A 127 -15.18 1.71 3.02
C SER A 127 -15.42 2.13 4.48
N PRO A 128 -16.27 1.40 5.23
CA PRO A 128 -16.37 1.58 6.68
C PRO A 128 -15.13 1.08 7.43
N PHE A 129 -14.23 0.34 6.76
CA PHE A 129 -13.02 -0.24 7.34
C PHE A 129 -11.82 0.70 7.21
N ALA A 130 -11.94 1.93 7.73
CA ALA A 130 -10.83 2.87 7.80
C ALA A 130 -9.66 2.30 8.63
N LEU A 131 -8.46 2.89 8.55
CA LEU A 131 -7.25 2.33 9.15
C LEU A 131 -7.39 1.99 10.64
N ASN A 132 -8.05 2.85 11.42
CA ASN A 132 -8.33 2.61 12.83
C ASN A 132 -9.19 1.34 13.05
N VAL A 133 -10.18 1.10 12.19
CA VAL A 133 -11.03 -0.10 12.23
C VAL A 133 -10.20 -1.34 11.88
N GLN A 134 -9.31 -1.25 10.90
CA GLN A 134 -8.39 -2.35 10.56
C GLN A 134 -7.47 -2.69 11.75
N VAL A 135 -6.96 -1.67 12.46
CA VAL A 135 -6.18 -1.89 13.70
C VAL A 135 -7.05 -2.48 14.82
N PHE A 136 -8.30 -2.06 14.98
CA PHE A 136 -9.21 -2.69 15.93
C PHE A 136 -9.45 -4.17 15.62
N GLN A 137 -9.64 -4.50 14.33
CA GLN A 137 -9.76 -5.88 13.86
C GLN A 137 -8.50 -6.68 14.19
N TYR A 138 -7.31 -6.14 13.94
CA TYR A 138 -6.05 -6.79 14.32
C TYR A 138 -5.92 -7.02 15.84
N ASN A 139 -6.30 -6.04 16.66
CA ASN A 139 -6.25 -6.17 18.12
C ASN A 139 -7.17 -7.29 18.61
N GLN A 140 -8.39 -7.35 18.07
CA GLN A 140 -9.36 -8.41 18.36
C GLN A 140 -8.86 -9.77 17.87
N PHE A 141 -8.31 -9.83 16.66
CA PHE A 141 -7.72 -11.03 16.08
C PHE A 141 -6.61 -11.60 16.96
N LYS A 142 -5.68 -10.74 17.41
CA LYS A 142 -4.57 -11.14 18.28
C LYS A 142 -5.06 -11.63 19.65
N ALA A 143 -6.00 -10.91 20.28
CA ALA A 143 -6.57 -11.30 21.56
C ALA A 143 -7.30 -12.66 21.48
N ARG A 144 -8.19 -12.83 20.49
CA ARG A 144 -8.95 -14.06 20.28
C ARG A 144 -8.04 -15.25 19.93
N THR A 145 -6.97 -15.01 19.18
CA THR A 145 -5.94 -16.04 18.93
C THR A 145 -5.35 -16.55 20.24
N ALA A 146 -5.00 -15.66 21.16
CA ALA A 146 -4.44 -16.06 22.46
C ALA A 146 -5.42 -16.89 23.30
N ASP A 147 -6.72 -16.54 23.27
CA ASP A 147 -7.75 -17.25 24.02
C ASP A 147 -8.02 -18.65 23.43
N LEU A 148 -8.16 -18.76 22.11
CA LEU A 148 -8.39 -20.04 21.42
C LEU A 148 -7.21 -21.00 21.54
N LEU A 149 -5.98 -20.50 21.62
CA LEU A 149 -4.81 -21.34 21.86
C LEU A 149 -4.82 -21.98 23.27
N LYS A 150 -5.38 -21.27 24.27
CA LYS A 150 -5.55 -21.79 25.64
C LYS A 150 -6.71 -22.78 25.75
N ASP A 151 -7.74 -22.65 24.91
CA ASP A 151 -8.86 -23.57 24.89
C ASP A 151 -8.42 -24.97 24.41
N LYS A 152 -8.57 -25.98 25.27
CA LYS A 152 -8.22 -27.37 24.96
C LYS A 152 -9.21 -28.01 23.99
N LYS A 153 -10.44 -27.49 23.88
CA LYS A 153 -11.49 -28.01 22.99
C LYS A 153 -11.37 -27.48 21.57
N TYR A 154 -10.67 -26.37 21.36
CA TYR A 154 -10.49 -25.81 20.02
C TYR A 154 -9.53 -26.68 19.19
N SER A 155 -10.05 -27.29 18.13
CA SER A 155 -9.33 -28.25 17.29
C SER A 155 -8.51 -27.60 16.15
N CYS A 156 -8.88 -26.39 15.70
CA CYS A 156 -8.26 -25.75 14.54
C CYS A 156 -7.02 -24.89 14.87
N LYS A 157 -6.25 -25.24 15.91
CA LYS A 157 -5.08 -24.46 16.36
C LYS A 157 -4.00 -24.29 15.28
N ASN A 158 -3.94 -25.19 14.31
CA ASN A 158 -3.00 -25.11 13.21
C ASN A 158 -3.27 -23.95 12.25
N HIS A 159 -4.49 -23.41 12.23
CA HIS A 159 -4.87 -22.25 11.41
C HIS A 159 -4.65 -20.92 12.13
N LEU A 160 -4.33 -20.95 13.44
CA LEU A 160 -4.09 -19.75 14.23
C LEU A 160 -2.62 -19.33 14.14
N PRO A 161 -2.32 -18.02 14.17
CA PRO A 161 -0.96 -17.53 14.34
C PRO A 161 -0.31 -18.06 15.62
N LYS A 162 1.00 -18.19 15.61
CA LYS A 162 1.76 -18.42 16.86
C LYS A 162 2.01 -17.08 17.55
N PRO A 163 1.80 -16.95 18.87
CA PRO A 163 2.01 -15.69 19.58
C PRO A 163 3.41 -15.09 19.43
N LYS A 164 4.44 -15.94 19.31
CA LYS A 164 5.82 -15.51 19.10
C LYS A 164 6.08 -14.93 17.70
N ASP A 165 5.23 -15.23 16.72
CA ASP A 165 5.42 -14.77 15.34
C ASP A 165 4.95 -13.31 15.18
N PHE A 166 4.10 -12.77 16.07
CA PHE A 166 3.68 -11.35 16.01
C PHE A 166 4.85 -10.35 16.06
N PRO A 167 5.74 -10.38 17.07
CA PRO A 167 6.87 -9.44 17.10
C PRO A 167 7.92 -9.69 16.00
N GLU A 168 7.91 -10.87 15.37
CA GLU A 168 8.81 -11.26 14.27
C GLU A 168 8.16 -11.10 12.88
N ALA A 169 6.95 -10.53 12.80
CA ALA A 169 6.21 -10.37 11.56
C ALA A 169 6.57 -9.08 10.82
N LEU A 170 6.35 -9.09 9.51
CA LEU A 170 6.38 -7.89 8.68
C LEU A 170 5.00 -7.23 8.66
N TYR A 171 4.93 -5.95 8.96
CA TYR A 171 3.71 -5.14 8.93
C TYR A 171 3.76 -4.23 7.71
N VAL A 172 2.92 -4.50 6.71
CA VAL A 172 2.86 -3.72 5.46
C VAL A 172 1.67 -2.77 5.53
N ILE A 173 1.88 -1.50 5.17
CA ILE A 173 0.83 -0.48 5.17
C ILE A 173 0.85 0.29 3.85
N ASP A 174 -0.22 0.21 3.06
CA ASP A 174 -0.45 0.98 1.82
C ASP A 174 -1.84 1.64 1.90
N ILE A 175 -1.89 2.91 2.29
CA ILE A 175 -3.15 3.64 2.50
C ILE A 175 -2.95 5.17 2.37
N GLY A 176 -4.03 5.86 2.01
CA GLY A 176 -4.10 7.33 1.95
C GLY A 176 -4.56 7.85 0.59
N GLN A 177 -4.45 7.03 -0.46
CA GLN A 177 -4.90 7.41 -1.81
C GLN A 177 -6.38 7.78 -1.82
N ASN A 178 -7.22 7.03 -1.09
CA ASN A 178 -8.66 7.31 -0.98
C ASN A 178 -8.98 8.59 -0.20
N ASP A 179 -8.16 8.99 0.79
CA ASP A 179 -8.35 10.26 1.51
C ASP A 179 -8.16 11.45 0.53
N ILE A 180 -7.15 11.37 -0.33
CA ILE A 180 -6.87 12.37 -1.37
C ILE A 180 -7.97 12.35 -2.44
N ALA A 181 -8.31 11.16 -2.96
CA ALA A 181 -9.36 11.00 -3.96
C ALA A 181 -10.70 11.55 -3.46
N TYR A 182 -11.02 11.32 -2.18
CA TYR A 182 -12.22 11.87 -1.57
C TYR A 182 -12.17 13.38 -1.42
N GLY A 183 -11.05 13.91 -0.95
CA GLY A 183 -10.85 15.34 -0.82
C GLY A 183 -11.03 16.07 -2.15
N LEU A 184 -10.40 15.57 -3.21
CA LEU A 184 -10.46 16.15 -4.56
C LEU A 184 -11.88 16.26 -5.12
N ARG A 185 -12.80 15.35 -4.73
CA ARG A 185 -14.20 15.37 -5.16
C ARG A 185 -15.15 16.08 -4.20
N SER A 186 -14.69 16.47 -3.01
CA SER A 186 -15.57 16.93 -1.92
C SER A 186 -15.28 18.34 -1.41
N VAL A 187 -14.04 18.81 -1.57
CA VAL A 187 -13.57 20.12 -1.07
C VAL A 187 -12.62 20.75 -2.08
N SER A 188 -12.26 22.02 -1.88
CA SER A 188 -11.22 22.67 -2.70
C SER A 188 -9.83 22.09 -2.42
N GLU A 189 -8.91 22.19 -3.38
CA GLU A 189 -7.51 21.75 -3.20
C GLU A 189 -6.85 22.40 -1.97
N ALA A 190 -7.14 23.67 -1.71
CA ALA A 190 -6.64 24.37 -0.52
C ALA A 190 -7.14 23.76 0.80
N GLN A 191 -8.43 23.40 0.85
CA GLN A 191 -9.01 22.72 2.02
C GLN A 191 -8.46 21.30 2.19
N LEU A 192 -8.23 20.58 1.08
CA LEU A 192 -7.59 19.27 1.12
C LEU A 192 -6.15 19.37 1.64
N LEU A 193 -5.35 20.30 1.12
CA LEU A 193 -3.99 20.54 1.61
C LEU A 193 -3.96 20.88 3.11
N ALA A 194 -4.93 21.67 3.58
CA ALA A 194 -5.07 22.01 4.99
C ALA A 194 -5.46 20.81 5.89
N SER A 195 -6.07 19.76 5.33
CA SER A 195 -6.47 18.56 6.09
C SER A 195 -5.37 17.49 6.18
N LEU A 196 -4.37 17.53 5.30
CA LEU A 196 -3.28 16.54 5.27
C LEU A 196 -2.56 16.35 6.62
N PRO A 197 -2.22 17.41 7.39
CA PRO A 197 -1.57 17.24 8.69
C PRO A 197 -2.41 16.40 9.66
N TYR A 198 -3.73 16.58 9.66
CA TYR A 198 -4.63 15.78 10.48
C TYR A 198 -4.67 14.32 10.01
N ILE A 199 -4.82 14.07 8.70
CA ILE A 199 -4.82 12.72 8.13
C ILE A 199 -3.53 11.97 8.49
N ILE A 200 -2.36 12.60 8.30
CA ILE A 200 -1.06 12.03 8.65
C ILE A 200 -0.91 11.79 10.16
N SER A 201 -1.49 12.65 11.00
CA SER A 201 -1.51 12.41 12.46
C SER A 201 -2.30 11.15 12.83
N GLN A 202 -3.44 10.89 12.16
CA GLN A 202 -4.25 9.69 12.38
C GLN A 202 -3.52 8.42 11.94
N PHE A 203 -2.79 8.48 10.83
CA PHE A 203 -1.90 7.39 10.39
C PHE A 203 -0.86 7.05 11.48
N ALA A 204 -0.16 8.06 12.01
CA ALA A 204 0.86 7.86 13.02
C ALA A 204 0.32 7.22 14.30
N ILE A 205 -0.88 7.63 14.74
CA ILE A 205 -1.58 7.02 15.89
C ILE A 205 -1.80 5.53 15.65
N GLN A 206 -2.17 5.12 14.44
CA GLN A 206 -2.40 3.69 14.16
C GLN A 206 -1.09 2.88 14.12
N VAL A 207 0.01 3.46 13.63
CA VAL A 207 1.34 2.82 13.74
C VAL A 207 1.75 2.65 15.20
N GLN A 208 1.54 3.68 16.03
CA GLN A 208 1.79 3.61 17.49
C GLN A 208 0.92 2.54 18.17
N ASN A 209 -0.35 2.41 17.78
CA ASN A 209 -1.25 1.38 18.31
C ASN A 209 -0.76 -0.03 17.94
N LEU A 210 -0.35 -0.26 16.69
CA LEU A 210 0.25 -1.54 16.27
C LEU A 210 1.53 -1.85 17.05
N TYR A 211 2.39 -0.84 17.26
CA TYR A 211 3.61 -0.97 18.06
C TYR A 211 3.32 -1.35 19.52
N ALA A 212 2.32 -0.71 20.14
CA ALA A 212 1.85 -1.05 21.48
C ALA A 212 1.34 -2.49 21.55
N GLN A 213 0.86 -3.02 20.42
CA GLN A 213 0.46 -4.41 20.24
C GLN A 213 1.60 -5.32 19.75
N GLY A 214 2.85 -4.91 19.93
CA GLY A 214 4.02 -5.76 19.71
C GLY A 214 4.54 -5.79 18.27
N ALA A 215 4.00 -5.00 17.34
CA ALA A 215 4.56 -4.88 15.99
C ALA A 215 5.96 -4.25 16.04
N ARG A 216 6.92 -4.78 15.29
CA ARG A 216 8.32 -4.33 15.32
C ARG A 216 8.95 -4.06 13.96
N THR A 217 8.39 -4.55 12.87
CA THR A 217 8.95 -4.29 11.53
C THR A 217 7.88 -3.76 10.61
N PHE A 218 8.00 -2.50 10.20
CA PHE A 218 7.04 -1.79 9.37
C PHE A 218 7.60 -1.48 7.99
N TRP A 219 6.81 -1.76 6.95
CA TRP A 219 7.07 -1.46 5.55
C TRP A 219 5.93 -0.58 5.03
N ILE A 220 6.17 0.73 5.04
CA ILE A 220 5.15 1.76 4.84
C ILE A 220 5.30 2.32 3.44
N HIS A 221 4.29 2.10 2.59
CA HIS A 221 4.20 2.70 1.28
C HIS A 221 3.65 4.11 1.38
N ASN A 222 4.18 5.00 0.54
CA ASN A 222 3.56 6.29 0.29
C ASN A 222 2.37 6.15 -0.69
N THR A 223 1.68 7.22 -1.07
CA THR A 223 0.60 7.13 -2.06
C THR A 223 1.14 7.20 -3.49
N GLY A 224 0.47 6.52 -4.43
CA GLY A 224 0.77 6.59 -5.86
C GLY A 224 0.41 7.92 -6.53
N PRO A 225 0.78 8.10 -7.81
CA PRO A 225 0.50 9.31 -8.58
C PRO A 225 -0.98 9.36 -9.03
N ILE A 226 -1.85 9.85 -8.14
CA ILE A 226 -3.31 9.88 -8.37
C ILE A 226 -3.73 10.66 -9.63
N GLY A 227 -2.97 11.68 -10.02
CA GLY A 227 -3.20 12.43 -11.25
C GLY A 227 -2.95 11.62 -12.53
N CYS A 228 -2.28 10.47 -12.43
CA CYS A 228 -1.99 9.57 -13.54
C CYS A 228 -2.99 8.42 -13.68
N LEU A 229 -3.99 8.30 -12.78
CA LEU A 229 -4.99 7.23 -12.91
C LEU A 229 -5.77 7.39 -14.21
N ALA A 230 -5.93 6.29 -14.96
CA ALA A 230 -6.63 6.36 -16.25
C ALA A 230 -8.08 6.84 -16.08
N SER A 231 -8.75 6.50 -14.97
CA SER A 231 -10.09 7.02 -14.64
C SER A 231 -10.12 8.55 -14.46
N THR A 232 -9.09 9.15 -13.86
CA THR A 232 -8.92 10.60 -13.80
C THR A 232 -8.85 11.19 -15.21
N LEU A 233 -8.09 10.55 -16.09
CA LEU A 233 -7.81 11.02 -17.45
C LEU A 233 -8.99 10.87 -18.41
N LEU A 234 -9.90 9.90 -18.21
CA LEU A 234 -11.05 9.65 -19.07
C LEU A 234 -11.94 10.89 -19.31
N SER A 235 -12.11 11.72 -18.28
CA SER A 235 -13.02 12.87 -18.31
C SER A 235 -12.38 14.14 -18.88
N ILE A 236 -11.06 14.15 -19.08
CA ILE A 236 -10.31 15.36 -19.45
C ILE A 236 -10.29 15.51 -20.97
N LYS A 237 -10.87 16.60 -21.46
CA LYS A 237 -10.88 16.96 -22.89
C LYS A 237 -10.33 18.37 -23.07
N ASN A 238 -9.37 18.52 -23.98
CA ASN A 238 -8.73 19.81 -24.31
C ASN A 238 -8.30 20.61 -23.06
N PRO A 239 -7.48 20.04 -22.16
CA PRO A 239 -7.07 20.72 -20.95
C PRO A 239 -6.27 21.99 -21.29
N PRO A 240 -6.35 23.05 -20.47
CA PRO A 240 -5.55 24.25 -20.68
C PRO A 240 -4.05 23.94 -20.54
N PRO A 241 -3.15 24.73 -21.17
CA PRO A 241 -1.71 24.56 -21.02
C PRO A 241 -1.29 24.52 -19.55
N GLY A 242 -0.44 23.55 -19.18
CA GLY A 242 0.07 23.38 -17.81
C GLY A 242 -0.85 22.60 -16.86
N PHE A 243 -2.03 22.17 -17.30
CA PHE A 243 -2.92 21.31 -16.50
C PHE A 243 -2.39 19.88 -16.38
N LEU A 244 -1.87 19.34 -17.49
CA LEU A 244 -1.17 18.06 -17.52
C LEU A 244 0.35 18.29 -17.45
N ASP A 245 1.07 17.37 -16.81
CA ASP A 245 2.52 17.28 -16.92
C ASP A 245 2.96 16.68 -18.27
N GLU A 246 4.27 16.59 -18.50
CA GLU A 246 4.87 16.11 -19.76
C GLU A 246 4.52 14.64 -20.09
N TYR A 247 4.04 13.86 -19.11
CA TYR A 247 3.62 12.46 -19.28
C TYR A 247 2.09 12.32 -19.33
N GLY A 248 1.36 13.43 -19.32
CA GLY A 248 -0.10 13.45 -19.47
C GLY A 248 -0.87 13.21 -18.17
N CYS A 249 -0.25 13.39 -17.00
CA CYS A 249 -0.93 13.28 -15.71
C CYS A 249 -1.40 14.64 -15.20
N VAL A 250 -2.48 14.68 -14.42
CA VAL A 250 -2.99 15.92 -13.81
C VAL A 250 -2.00 16.45 -12.77
N LYS A 251 -1.41 17.61 -13.06
CA LYS A 251 -0.30 18.17 -12.26
C LYS A 251 -0.72 18.49 -10.83
N SER A 252 -1.85 19.19 -10.64
CA SER A 252 -2.27 19.62 -9.29
C SER A 252 -2.57 18.43 -8.36
N GLN A 253 -3.20 17.39 -8.89
CA GLN A 253 -3.48 16.17 -8.15
C GLN A 253 -2.20 15.42 -7.75
N ASN A 254 -1.23 15.35 -8.66
CA ASN A 254 0.10 14.78 -8.36
C ASN A 254 0.88 15.62 -7.36
N ASP A 255 0.75 16.96 -7.40
CA ASP A 255 1.39 17.86 -6.43
C ASP A 255 0.81 17.65 -5.01
N ILE A 256 -0.50 17.42 -4.88
CA ILE A 256 -1.14 17.05 -3.60
C ILE A 256 -0.66 15.69 -3.10
N ALA A 257 -0.56 14.68 -3.97
CA ALA A 257 -0.01 13.37 -3.61
C ALA A 257 1.44 13.47 -3.12
N LYS A 258 2.27 14.29 -3.79
CA LYS A 258 3.65 14.57 -3.35
C LYS A 258 3.70 15.26 -2.00
N GLU A 259 2.80 16.20 -1.73
CA GLU A 259 2.73 16.88 -0.43
C GLU A 259 2.31 15.91 0.70
N PHE A 260 1.32 15.03 0.45
CA PHE A 260 0.99 13.94 1.36
C PHE A 260 2.21 13.05 1.64
N ASN A 261 2.92 12.63 0.58
CA ASN A 261 4.11 11.77 0.69
C ASN A 261 5.25 12.44 1.46
N ARG A 262 5.45 13.76 1.28
CA ARG A 262 6.43 14.54 2.05
C ARG A 262 6.08 14.56 3.53
N GLN A 263 4.82 14.81 3.89
CA GLN A 263 4.38 14.78 5.28
C GLN A 263 4.45 13.37 5.89
N LEU A 264 4.10 12.33 5.12
CA LEU A 264 4.24 10.95 5.55
C LEU A 264 5.70 10.57 5.83
N LYS A 265 6.63 10.96 4.95
CA LYS A 265 8.07 10.73 5.18
C LYS A 265 8.55 11.41 6.47
N ASN A 266 8.13 12.65 6.72
CA ASN A 266 8.48 13.37 7.94
C ASN A 266 7.91 12.69 9.20
N ILE A 267 6.67 12.19 9.15
CA ILE A 267 6.10 11.49 10.31
C ILE A 267 6.76 10.14 10.53
N VAL A 268 7.19 9.44 9.47
CA VAL A 268 7.97 8.19 9.60
C VAL A 268 9.33 8.45 10.28
N ILE A 269 10.02 9.53 9.94
CA ILE A 269 11.26 9.94 10.62
C ILE A 269 11.00 10.15 12.12
N LYS A 270 9.91 10.83 12.48
CA LYS A 270 9.53 11.02 13.88
C LYS A 270 9.17 9.69 14.56
N LEU A 271 8.41 8.81 13.90
CA LEU A 271 8.06 7.49 14.44
C LEU A 271 9.29 6.62 14.70
N ARG A 272 10.36 6.71 13.90
CA ARG A 272 11.62 6.00 14.19
C ARG A 272 12.25 6.46 15.50
N ALA A 273 12.20 7.76 15.80
CA ALA A 273 12.69 8.31 17.06
C ALA A 273 11.79 7.92 18.24
N ASP A 274 10.47 7.97 18.06
CA ASP A 274 9.49 7.69 19.11
C ASP A 274 9.35 6.19 19.41
N LEU A 275 9.68 5.31 18.45
CA LEU A 275 9.49 3.85 18.53
C LEU A 275 10.84 3.09 18.43
N PRO A 276 11.74 3.19 19.42
CA PRO A 276 13.14 2.75 19.31
C PRO A 276 13.33 1.23 19.15
N GLN A 277 12.30 0.43 19.43
CA GLN A 277 12.32 -1.02 19.20
C GLN A 277 11.84 -1.42 17.80
N ALA A 278 11.27 -0.49 17.03
CA ALA A 278 10.76 -0.77 15.69
C ALA A 278 11.81 -0.46 14.62
N ALA A 279 11.87 -1.33 13.60
CA ALA A 279 12.45 -1.00 12.30
C ALA A 279 11.32 -0.50 11.40
N ILE A 280 11.44 0.72 10.87
CA ILE A 280 10.39 1.36 10.07
C ILE A 280 11.00 1.80 8.74
N THR A 281 10.57 1.17 7.65
CA THR A 281 11.00 1.51 6.29
C THR A 281 9.90 2.27 5.57
N TYR A 282 10.23 3.46 5.07
CA TYR A 282 9.40 4.23 4.15
C TYR A 282 9.71 3.80 2.73
N VAL A 283 8.70 3.66 1.88
CA VAL A 283 8.80 3.08 0.55
C VAL A 283 8.11 4.01 -0.45
N ASP A 284 8.87 4.46 -1.44
CA ASP A 284 8.43 5.41 -2.46
C ASP A 284 7.75 4.69 -3.63
N ILE A 285 6.54 4.19 -3.39
CA ILE A 285 5.71 3.58 -4.44
C ILE A 285 5.24 4.61 -5.48
N TYR A 286 5.16 5.90 -5.12
CA TYR A 286 4.95 6.99 -6.08
C TYR A 286 6.01 6.95 -7.18
N ALA A 287 7.29 6.95 -6.81
CA ALA A 287 8.39 6.93 -7.77
C ALA A 287 8.35 5.67 -8.65
N ALA A 288 8.01 4.51 -8.08
CA ALA A 288 7.87 3.26 -8.86
C ALA A 288 6.73 3.36 -9.88
N LYS A 289 5.54 3.75 -9.44
CA LYS A 289 4.35 3.86 -10.30
C LYS A 289 4.54 4.91 -11.38
N TYR A 290 5.00 6.10 -11.00
CA TYR A 290 5.25 7.20 -11.93
C TYR A 290 6.35 6.85 -12.93
N GLY A 291 7.41 6.15 -12.51
CA GLY A 291 8.51 5.72 -13.39
C GLY A 291 8.09 4.71 -14.46
N LEU A 292 7.17 3.78 -14.15
CA LEU A 292 6.60 2.90 -15.17
C LEU A 292 5.70 3.69 -16.13
N ILE A 293 4.84 4.55 -15.58
CA ILE A 293 3.87 5.36 -16.33
C ILE A 293 4.58 6.27 -17.33
N SER A 294 5.62 6.99 -16.88
CA SER A 294 6.40 7.88 -17.73
C SER A 294 7.20 7.15 -18.81
N ASN A 295 7.43 5.84 -18.65
CA ASN A 295 8.20 5.02 -19.57
C ASN A 295 7.45 3.82 -20.17
N ALA A 296 6.10 3.86 -20.16
CA ALA A 296 5.26 2.71 -20.45
C ALA A 296 5.64 1.97 -21.74
N LYS A 297 5.79 2.72 -22.85
CA LYS A 297 6.11 2.15 -24.17
C LYS A 297 7.44 1.42 -24.21
N GLN A 298 8.48 1.96 -23.55
CA GLN A 298 9.79 1.30 -23.51
C GLN A 298 9.78 0.05 -22.64
N GLN A 299 8.87 -0.02 -21.67
CA GLN A 299 8.67 -1.17 -20.79
C GLN A 299 7.70 -2.21 -21.38
N GLY A 300 7.24 -2.02 -22.62
CA GLY A 300 6.34 -2.96 -23.30
C GLY A 300 4.85 -2.77 -22.99
N PHE A 301 4.47 -1.70 -22.30
CA PHE A 301 3.09 -1.38 -21.98
C PHE A 301 2.47 -0.40 -23.00
N VAL A 302 1.15 -0.47 -23.14
CA VAL A 302 0.35 0.50 -23.89
C VAL A 302 0.28 1.86 -23.17
N GLU A 303 -0.34 2.84 -23.81
CA GLU A 303 -0.50 4.19 -23.26
C GLU A 303 -1.25 4.22 -21.93
N VAL A 304 -0.83 5.12 -21.04
CA VAL A 304 -1.31 5.28 -19.65
C VAL A 304 -2.82 5.52 -19.56
N GLN A 305 -3.43 6.15 -20.57
CA GLN A 305 -4.88 6.44 -20.58
C GLN A 305 -5.74 5.21 -20.89
N LYS A 306 -5.13 4.11 -21.35
CA LYS A 306 -5.87 2.90 -21.72
C LYS A 306 -6.19 2.06 -20.49
N ILE A 307 -7.46 1.70 -20.39
CA ILE A 307 -8.03 0.83 -19.36
C ILE A 307 -8.26 -0.54 -20.00
N CYS A 308 -7.82 -1.61 -19.34
CA CYS A 308 -8.01 -2.96 -19.87
C CYS A 308 -9.46 -3.44 -19.70
N CYS A 309 -10.04 -3.27 -18.51
CA CYS A 309 -11.33 -3.82 -18.14
C CYS A 309 -12.37 -2.74 -17.83
N GLY A 310 -13.53 -2.88 -18.46
CA GLY A 310 -14.63 -1.93 -18.36
C GLY A 310 -15.04 -1.37 -19.71
N TYR A 311 -16.11 -0.59 -19.73
CA TYR A 311 -16.62 0.06 -20.92
C TYR A 311 -16.86 1.54 -20.64
N HIS A 312 -16.06 2.42 -21.25
CA HIS A 312 -16.08 3.87 -21.01
C HIS A 312 -16.20 4.65 -22.32
N LYS A 313 -17.17 4.29 -23.18
CA LYS A 313 -17.32 4.85 -24.53
C LYS A 313 -18.71 5.44 -24.74
N ASN A 314 -18.82 6.48 -25.56
CA ASN A 314 -20.09 7.09 -25.97
C ASN A 314 -21.00 7.52 -24.79
N GLY A 315 -20.41 7.98 -23.69
CA GLY A 315 -21.16 8.40 -22.50
C GLY A 315 -21.73 7.24 -21.67
N ILE A 316 -21.43 5.99 -22.03
CA ILE A 316 -21.74 4.81 -21.23
C ILE A 316 -20.50 4.46 -20.41
N ASP A 317 -20.72 4.32 -19.10
CA ASP A 317 -19.72 3.89 -18.13
C ASP A 317 -20.20 2.62 -17.42
N VAL A 318 -19.51 1.51 -17.70
CA VAL A 318 -19.76 0.22 -17.07
C VAL A 318 -18.44 -0.28 -16.50
N GLY A 319 -18.37 -0.39 -15.17
CA GLY A 319 -17.20 -0.93 -14.49
C GLY A 319 -16.88 -2.36 -14.91
N CYS A 320 -15.65 -2.78 -14.64
CA CYS A 320 -15.15 -4.12 -14.95
C CYS A 320 -16.08 -5.23 -14.42
N GLY A 321 -16.52 -6.13 -15.30
CA GLY A 321 -17.46 -7.21 -14.99
C GLY A 321 -18.92 -6.78 -14.82
N GLY A 322 -19.22 -5.49 -14.95
CA GLY A 322 -20.58 -4.96 -14.88
C GLY A 322 -21.38 -5.24 -16.15
N ILE A 323 -22.70 -5.33 -16.01
CA ILE A 323 -23.65 -5.45 -17.13
C ILE A 323 -24.64 -4.30 -17.03
N LEU A 324 -24.77 -3.52 -18.11
CA LEU A 324 -25.77 -2.48 -18.25
C LEU A 324 -26.78 -2.85 -19.34
N PRO A 325 -28.04 -3.16 -18.99
CA PRO A 325 -29.12 -3.28 -19.96
C PRO A 325 -29.44 -1.92 -20.58
N LEU A 326 -29.61 -1.87 -21.89
CA LEU A 326 -29.97 -0.65 -22.63
C LEU A 326 -31.46 -0.67 -23.03
N PRO A 327 -32.10 0.51 -23.21
CA PRO A 327 -33.52 0.60 -23.58
C PRO A 327 -33.89 -0.09 -24.90
N ASN A 328 -32.91 -0.29 -25.79
CA ASN A 328 -33.10 -0.99 -27.08
C ASN A 328 -33.06 -2.52 -26.95
N GLY A 329 -33.03 -3.07 -25.73
CA GLY A 329 -32.97 -4.52 -25.47
C GLY A 329 -31.58 -5.14 -25.59
N THR A 330 -30.55 -4.37 -25.94
CA THR A 330 -29.15 -4.84 -25.92
C THR A 330 -28.53 -4.64 -24.54
N GLN A 331 -27.35 -5.21 -24.31
CA GLN A 331 -26.60 -5.02 -23.07
C GLN A 331 -25.14 -4.68 -23.37
N VAL A 332 -24.55 -3.86 -22.51
CA VAL A 332 -23.12 -3.55 -22.52
C VAL A 332 -22.47 -4.30 -21.37
N TYR A 333 -21.42 -5.05 -21.68
CA TYR A 333 -20.60 -5.75 -20.69
C TYR A 333 -19.26 -5.03 -20.54
N GLY A 334 -18.86 -4.75 -19.30
CA GLY A 334 -17.54 -4.25 -18.95
C GLY A 334 -16.48 -5.35 -19.07
N ALA A 335 -16.20 -5.79 -20.30
CA ALA A 335 -15.24 -6.85 -20.59
C ALA A 335 -13.80 -6.43 -20.30
N ALA A 336 -12.92 -7.42 -20.12
CA ALA A 336 -11.48 -7.24 -20.15
C ALA A 336 -10.95 -7.06 -21.58
N CYS A 337 -9.73 -6.54 -21.68
CA CYS A 337 -8.97 -6.50 -22.91
C CYS A 337 -8.43 -7.89 -23.26
N GLU A 338 -7.97 -8.07 -24.50
CA GLU A 338 -7.49 -9.38 -24.98
C GLU A 338 -6.21 -9.85 -24.27
N ASP A 339 -5.32 -8.90 -23.95
CA ASP A 339 -4.05 -9.19 -23.26
C ASP A 339 -3.80 -8.18 -22.13
N PRO A 340 -4.20 -8.49 -20.89
CA PRO A 340 -3.94 -7.65 -19.71
C PRO A 340 -2.46 -7.38 -19.46
N SER A 341 -1.54 -8.22 -19.96
CA SER A 341 -0.11 -8.06 -19.71
C SER A 341 0.50 -6.82 -20.38
N LEU A 342 -0.18 -6.29 -21.40
CA LEU A 342 0.21 -5.07 -22.11
C LEU A 342 -0.29 -3.80 -21.43
N TYR A 343 -1.14 -3.89 -20.41
CA TYR A 343 -1.80 -2.73 -19.80
C TYR A 343 -1.25 -2.44 -18.41
N ILE A 344 -1.07 -1.16 -18.07
CA ILE A 344 -0.76 -0.76 -16.70
C ILE A 344 -2.03 -0.73 -15.86
N SER A 345 -3.10 -0.13 -16.38
CA SER A 345 -4.37 0.03 -15.69
C SER A 345 -5.32 -1.12 -15.99
N TRP A 346 -5.80 -1.77 -14.93
CA TRP A 346 -6.85 -2.78 -15.02
C TRP A 346 -8.20 -2.11 -15.26
N ASP A 347 -8.73 -1.35 -14.31
CA ASP A 347 -10.11 -0.81 -14.34
C ASP A 347 -10.19 0.72 -14.28
N GLY A 348 -9.07 1.40 -14.54
CA GLY A 348 -8.95 2.85 -14.42
C GLY A 348 -8.37 3.32 -13.10
N VAL A 349 -8.43 2.51 -12.04
CA VAL A 349 -7.92 2.84 -10.70
C VAL A 349 -6.84 1.85 -10.26
N HIS A 350 -7.08 0.56 -10.49
CA HIS A 350 -6.20 -0.53 -10.07
C HIS A 350 -5.25 -0.93 -11.20
N TYR A 351 -4.21 -1.66 -10.82
CA TYR A 351 -3.14 -2.10 -11.70
C TYR A 351 -3.29 -3.57 -12.08
N THR A 352 -2.82 -3.93 -13.27
CA THR A 352 -2.79 -5.32 -13.73
C THR A 352 -1.78 -6.17 -12.94
N ASP A 353 -1.88 -7.50 -13.01
CA ASP A 353 -0.88 -8.44 -12.46
C ASP A 353 0.53 -8.11 -12.98
N ALA A 354 0.63 -7.80 -14.28
CA ALA A 354 1.89 -7.43 -14.93
C ALA A 354 2.49 -6.14 -14.35
N ALA A 355 1.68 -5.09 -14.16
CA ALA A 355 2.14 -3.84 -13.55
C ALA A 355 2.48 -4.02 -12.07
N ASN A 356 1.66 -4.76 -11.30
CA ASN A 356 1.96 -5.08 -9.91
C ASN A 356 3.27 -5.87 -9.78
N HIS A 357 3.53 -6.83 -10.68
CA HIS A 357 4.79 -7.55 -10.72
C HIS A 357 5.97 -6.61 -10.99
N TRP A 358 5.82 -5.66 -11.93
CA TRP A 358 6.85 -4.68 -12.25
C TRP A 358 7.18 -3.79 -11.04
N PHE A 359 6.17 -3.22 -10.35
CA PHE A 359 6.48 -2.38 -9.19
C PHE A 359 7.08 -3.21 -8.05
N ALA A 360 6.66 -4.46 -7.85
CA ALA A 360 7.21 -5.33 -6.82
C ALA A 360 8.71 -5.55 -7.01
N ASN A 361 9.13 -5.85 -8.24
CA ASN A 361 10.53 -6.06 -8.57
C ASN A 361 11.39 -4.82 -8.30
N LEU A 362 10.84 -3.62 -8.54
CA LEU A 362 11.55 -2.37 -8.27
C LEU A 362 11.64 -2.06 -6.77
N LEU A 363 10.60 -2.36 -5.99
CA LEU A 363 10.52 -1.97 -4.57
C LEU A 363 11.24 -2.95 -3.63
N ILE A 364 11.22 -4.26 -3.94
CA ILE A 364 11.77 -5.31 -3.06
C ILE A 364 13.29 -5.16 -2.84
N ASN A 365 14.01 -4.57 -3.78
CA ASN A 365 15.47 -4.38 -3.69
C ASN A 365 15.88 -3.22 -2.77
N GLY A 366 14.94 -2.35 -2.37
CA GLY A 366 15.17 -1.23 -1.46
C GLY A 366 15.73 0.06 -2.07
N SER A 367 15.88 0.16 -3.39
CA SER A 367 16.41 1.38 -4.04
C SER A 367 15.47 2.58 -3.90
N LEU A 368 14.18 2.31 -3.72
CA LEU A 368 13.14 3.31 -3.47
C LEU A 368 12.69 3.29 -2.00
N SER A 369 13.54 2.80 -1.10
CA SER A 369 13.28 2.76 0.33
C SER A 369 14.14 3.77 1.06
N ASP A 370 13.60 4.29 2.16
CA ASP A 370 14.34 5.03 3.18
C ASP A 370 14.13 4.29 4.50
N PRO A 371 15.18 3.74 5.14
CA PRO A 371 16.56 3.61 4.62
C PRO A 371 16.63 2.77 3.32
N PRO A 372 17.69 2.92 2.49
CA PRO A 372 17.84 2.22 1.22
C PRO A 372 18.28 0.76 1.39
N ILE A 373 17.43 -0.03 2.05
CA ILE A 373 17.64 -1.44 2.35
C ILE A 373 16.55 -2.29 1.67
N PRO A 374 16.91 -3.47 1.13
CA PRO A 374 15.93 -4.38 0.56
C PRO A 374 14.95 -4.85 1.64
N ILE A 375 13.74 -5.24 1.23
CA ILE A 375 12.71 -5.76 2.16
C ILE A 375 13.21 -6.97 2.95
N THR A 376 14.13 -7.74 2.38
CA THR A 376 14.78 -8.88 3.04
C THR A 376 15.66 -8.47 4.23
N HIS A 377 15.91 -7.18 4.45
CA HIS A 377 16.68 -6.63 5.55
C HIS A 377 15.85 -5.64 6.39
N ALA A 378 14.53 -5.54 6.14
CA ALA A 378 13.65 -4.57 6.78
C ALA A 378 13.54 -4.71 8.31
N CYS A 379 13.96 -5.84 8.89
CA CYS A 379 13.98 -6.05 10.34
C CYS A 379 15.14 -5.33 11.05
N TYR A 380 16.11 -4.81 10.30
CA TYR A 380 17.22 -4.05 10.86
C TYR A 380 16.86 -2.58 11.08
N ARG A 381 17.20 -2.08 12.26
CA ARG A 381 17.08 -0.67 12.61
C ARG A 381 18.30 0.06 12.04
N THR A 382 18.08 1.18 11.37
CA THR A 382 19.12 1.97 10.70
C THR A 382 19.03 3.43 11.08
#